data_AF-A0A662Q7V0-F1
#
_entry.id   AF-A0A662Q7V0-F1
#
_cell.length_a   1.000
_cell.length_b   1.000
_cell.length_c   1.000
_cell.angle_alpha   90.00
_cell.angle_beta   90.00
_cell.angle_gamma   90.00
#
_symmetry.space_group_name_H-M   'P 1'
#
loop_
_entity.id
_entity.type
_entity.pdbx_description
1 polymer ?
#
loop_
_entity_poly.entity_id
_entity_poly.type
_entity_poly.pdbx_seq_one_letter_code
_entity_poly.pdbx_strand_id
1 'polypeptide(L)'
;MELMLKINGGLVFVRRYDRVDAELVLPEHIKQVEGAFERGYFCLRGKGDPLEEFSDPLEDLTKMEDTEVEGVKRFSGDHRRYSGVFNYLIWNRELIEEIEKRLKRR
;
A
#
# COMPACT_ATOMS: atom_id res chain seq x y z
N MET A 1 22.33 9.43 -6.35
CA MET A 1 21.76 10.80 -6.30
C MET A 1 20.28 10.66 -6.62
N GLU A 2 19.40 10.84 -5.63
CA GLU A 2 17.95 10.71 -5.84
C GLU A 2 17.44 11.96 -6.56
N LEU A 3 16.76 11.80 -7.69
CA LEU A 3 16.17 12.92 -8.40
C LEU A 3 14.79 13.17 -7.80
N MET A 4 14.56 14.32 -7.20
CA MET A 4 13.25 14.67 -6.65
C MET A 4 12.49 15.57 -7.63
N LEU A 5 11.26 15.19 -7.97
CA LEU A 5 10.32 16.04 -8.71
C LEU A 5 9.28 16.60 -7.75
N LYS A 6 8.91 17.88 -7.90
CA LYS A 6 7.78 18.47 -7.19
C LYS A 6 6.54 18.39 -8.07
N ILE A 7 5.57 17.56 -7.71
CA ILE A 7 4.32 17.35 -8.45
C ILE A 7 3.16 17.68 -7.50
N ASN A 8 2.29 18.63 -7.88
CA ASN A 8 1.14 19.08 -7.07
C ASN A 8 1.48 19.42 -5.61
N GLY A 9 2.66 20.01 -5.37
CA GLY A 9 3.12 20.36 -4.02
C GLY A 9 3.79 19.23 -3.25
N GLY A 10 3.62 17.98 -3.66
CA GLY A 10 4.32 16.81 -3.11
C GLY A 10 5.71 16.60 -3.73
N LEU A 11 6.65 16.10 -2.93
CA LEU A 11 7.95 15.64 -3.42
C LEU A 11 7.83 14.17 -3.83
N VAL A 12 8.13 13.89 -5.09
CA VAL A 12 8.17 12.55 -5.67
C VAL A 12 9.62 12.19 -5.95
N PHE A 13 10.07 11.08 -5.36
CA PHE A 13 11.39 10.55 -5.62
C PHE A 13 11.38 9.75 -6.92
N VAL A 14 12.18 10.20 -7.88
CA VAL A 14 12.37 9.54 -9.17
C VAL A 14 13.73 8.85 -9.16
N ARG A 15 13.69 7.53 -9.38
CA ARG A 15 14.91 6.75 -9.57
C ARG A 15 15.43 6.97 -10.99
N ARG A 16 16.66 7.47 -11.09
CA ARG A 16 17.40 7.50 -12.36
C ARG A 16 18.02 6.13 -12.56
N TYR A 17 17.69 5.47 -13.67
CA TYR A 17 18.36 4.25 -14.11
C TYR A 17 19.52 4.66 -15.02
N ASP A 18 20.71 4.12 -14.79
CA ASP A 18 21.74 4.12 -15.82
C ASP A 18 21.42 3.08 -16.90
N ARG A 19 22.25 2.97 -17.94
CA ARG A 19 21.97 2.06 -19.04
C ARG A 19 21.92 0.59 -18.60
N VAL A 20 22.77 0.19 -17.65
CA VAL A 20 22.84 -1.20 -17.17
C VAL A 20 21.64 -1.49 -16.27
N ASP A 21 21.33 -0.60 -15.34
CA ASP A 21 20.15 -0.69 -14.48
C ASP A 21 18.84 -0.65 -15.29
N ALA A 22 18.79 0.11 -16.39
CA ALA A 22 17.62 0.15 -17.26
C ALA A 22 17.39 -1.17 -18.01
N GLU A 23 18.45 -1.91 -18.32
CA GLU A 23 18.34 -3.21 -19.00
C GLU A 23 18.04 -4.35 -18.00
N LEU A 24 18.60 -4.29 -16.79
CA LEU A 24 18.54 -5.39 -15.83
C LEU A 24 17.48 -5.22 -14.74
N VAL A 25 17.28 -4.01 -14.23
CA VAL A 25 16.50 -3.73 -13.01
C VAL A 25 15.15 -3.11 -13.32
N LEU A 26 15.09 -2.19 -14.29
CA LEU A 26 13.85 -1.52 -14.66
C LEU A 26 12.72 -2.50 -15.07
N PRO A 27 12.96 -3.58 -15.83
CA PRO A 27 11.89 -4.53 -16.17
C PRO A 27 11.29 -5.21 -14.94
N GLU A 28 12.11 -5.51 -13.94
CA GLU A 28 11.64 -6.11 -12.68
C GLU A 28 10.78 -5.12 -11.90
N HIS A 29 11.23 -3.86 -11.78
CA HIS A 29 10.43 -2.83 -11.11
C HIS A 29 9.12 -2.54 -11.83
N ILE A 30 9.10 -2.53 -13.16
CA ILE A 30 7.87 -2.40 -13.94
C ILE A 30 6.92 -3.55 -13.61
N LYS A 31 7.40 -4.80 -13.63
CA LYS A 31 6.58 -5.96 -13.24
C LYS A 31 6.06 -5.87 -11.81
N GLN A 32 6.85 -5.35 -10.87
CA GLN A 32 6.40 -5.15 -9.49
C GLN A 32 5.28 -4.10 -9.40
N VAL A 33 5.40 -3.01 -10.16
CA VAL A 33 4.37 -1.96 -10.25
C VAL A 33 3.11 -2.51 -10.92
N GLU A 34 3.23 -3.16 -12.08
CA GLU A 34 2.12 -3.81 -12.78
C GLU A 34 1.41 -4.82 -11.87
N GLY A 35 2.16 -5.69 -11.19
CA GLY A 35 1.59 -6.64 -10.24
C GLY A 35 0.89 -5.96 -9.05
N ALA A 36 1.34 -4.80 -8.58
CA ALA A 36 0.62 -4.03 -7.57
C ALA A 36 -0.70 -3.46 -8.12
N PHE A 37 -0.69 -2.94 -9.35
CA PHE A 37 -1.88 -2.46 -10.05
C PHE A 37 -2.90 -3.57 -10.32
N GLU A 38 -2.46 -4.76 -10.72
CA GLU A 38 -3.29 -5.94 -10.92
C GLU A 38 -3.94 -6.43 -9.62
N ARG A 39 -3.17 -6.51 -8.52
CA ARG A 39 -3.70 -6.90 -7.20
C ARG A 39 -4.68 -5.86 -6.63
N GLY A 40 -4.50 -4.60 -7.01
CA GLY A 40 -5.38 -3.50 -6.66
C GLY A 40 -5.12 -2.89 -5.27
N TYR A 41 -3.90 -3.03 -4.77
CA TYR A 41 -3.44 -2.35 -3.56
C TYR A 41 -1.93 -2.13 -3.59
N PHE A 42 -1.46 -1.19 -2.77
CA PHE A 42 -0.06 -0.89 -2.54
C PHE A 42 0.27 -0.96 -1.05
N CYS A 43 1.23 -1.80 -0.69
CA CYS A 43 1.77 -1.90 0.66
C CYS A 43 2.83 -0.82 0.87
N LEU A 44 2.52 0.17 1.71
CA LEU A 44 3.52 1.16 2.17
C LEU A 44 4.32 0.57 3.34
N ARG A 45 3.64 -0.17 4.21
CA ARG A 45 4.22 -0.86 5.36
C ARG A 45 3.31 -2.01 5.80
N GLY A 46 3.86 -3.19 6.09
CA GLY A 46 3.09 -4.36 6.53
C GLY A 46 3.71 -5.66 6.03
N LYS A 47 2.92 -6.74 6.05
CA LYS A 47 3.31 -8.09 5.63
C LYS A 47 3.18 -8.37 4.14
N GLY A 48 2.52 -7.47 3.39
CA GLY A 48 2.38 -7.58 1.95
C GLY A 48 0.96 -7.87 1.50
N ASP A 49 0.16 -8.64 2.25
CA ASP A 49 -1.27 -8.84 1.99
C ASP A 49 -2.12 -8.12 3.06
N PRO A 50 -2.99 -7.16 2.69
CA PRO A 50 -3.89 -6.46 3.61
C PRO A 50 -4.78 -7.39 4.45
N LEU A 51 -5.18 -8.56 3.95
CA LEU A 51 -6.03 -9.49 4.71
C LEU A 51 -5.26 -10.27 5.78
N GLU A 52 -3.93 -10.35 5.67
CA GLU A 52 -3.05 -10.97 6.68
C GLU A 52 -2.68 -10.02 7.84
N GLU A 53 -3.10 -8.75 7.72
CA GLU A 53 -2.87 -7.71 8.72
C GLU A 53 -3.78 -7.81 9.93
N PHE A 54 -4.96 -8.41 9.72
CA PHE A 54 -5.95 -8.62 10.77
C PHE A 54 -5.37 -9.50 11.88
N SER A 55 -5.17 -8.91 13.06
CA SER A 55 -5.01 -9.69 14.29
C SER A 55 -6.38 -10.10 14.83
N ASP A 56 -6.44 -11.24 15.52
CA ASP A 56 -7.60 -11.64 16.32
C ASP A 56 -7.23 -11.58 17.82
N PRO A 57 -7.88 -10.71 18.63
CA PRO A 57 -8.85 -9.69 18.23
C PRO A 57 -8.20 -8.52 17.48
N LEU A 58 -9.05 -7.82 16.73
CA LEU A 58 -8.72 -6.64 15.93
C LEU A 58 -8.43 -5.43 16.86
N GLU A 59 -7.26 -4.78 16.76
CA GLU A 59 -6.87 -3.66 17.65
C GLU A 59 -7.61 -2.33 17.41
N ASP A 60 -8.11 -1.66 18.44
CA ASP A 60 -8.90 -0.41 18.39
C ASP A 60 -8.44 0.64 17.35
N LEU A 61 -7.15 0.79 17.11
CA LEU A 61 -6.57 1.76 16.16
C LEU A 61 -6.64 1.32 14.68
N THR A 62 -6.98 0.07 14.39
CA THR A 62 -7.13 -0.39 13.00
C THR A 62 -8.40 0.20 12.38
N LYS A 63 -8.26 0.82 11.22
CA LYS A 63 -9.34 1.53 10.54
C LYS A 63 -9.14 1.55 9.02
N MET A 64 -10.25 1.76 8.33
CA MET A 64 -10.31 2.07 6.91
C MET A 64 -10.78 3.52 6.75
N GLU A 65 -10.05 4.34 6.01
CA GLU A 65 -10.33 5.77 5.81
C GLU A 65 -10.39 6.08 4.31
N ASP A 66 -11.24 7.02 3.92
CA ASP A 66 -11.29 7.50 2.54
C ASP A 66 -10.05 8.37 2.25
N THR A 67 -9.60 8.37 0.99
CA THR A 67 -8.52 9.25 0.52
C THR A 67 -9.08 10.37 -0.35
N GLU A 68 -8.20 11.26 -0.81
CA GLU A 68 -8.55 12.32 -1.77
C GLU A 68 -8.90 11.79 -3.17
N VAL A 69 -8.63 10.52 -3.46
CA VAL A 69 -8.94 9.88 -4.74
C VAL A 69 -10.15 8.96 -4.56
N GLU A 70 -11.20 9.20 -5.36
CA GLU A 70 -12.40 8.38 -5.35
C GLU A 70 -12.08 6.91 -5.66
N GLY A 71 -12.67 5.99 -4.89
CA GLY A 71 -12.44 4.56 -5.03
C GLY A 71 -11.13 4.05 -4.40
N VAL A 72 -10.30 4.94 -3.86
CA VAL A 72 -9.08 4.57 -3.13
C VAL A 72 -9.27 4.80 -1.63
N LYS A 73 -9.04 3.76 -0.84
CA LYS A 73 -9.07 3.82 0.63
C LYS A 73 -7.70 3.57 1.24
N ARG A 74 -7.48 4.14 2.42
CA ARG A 74 -6.32 3.86 3.25
C ARG A 74 -6.71 2.87 4.34
N PHE A 75 -6.00 1.75 4.40
CA PHE A 75 -6.12 0.77 5.47
C PHE A 75 -4.88 0.80 6.36
N SER A 76 -5.07 1.05 7.65
CA SER A 76 -3.94 1.19 8.59
C SER A 76 -4.34 0.74 9.99
N GLY A 77 -3.35 0.31 10.76
CA GLY A 77 -3.52 -0.13 12.14
C GLY A 77 -2.18 -0.53 12.75
N ASP A 78 -2.27 -1.12 13.94
CA ASP A 78 -1.12 -1.62 14.70
C ASP A 78 -1.15 -3.14 14.82
N HIS A 79 0.04 -3.75 14.73
CA HIS A 79 0.21 -5.18 14.98
C HIS A 79 0.61 -5.46 16.43
N ARG A 80 -0.28 -6.10 17.19
CA ARG A 80 0.00 -6.51 18.58
C ARG A 80 1.24 -7.37 18.74
N ARG A 81 1.44 -8.27 17.77
CA ARG A 81 2.47 -9.31 17.82
C ARG A 81 3.85 -8.80 17.36
N TYR A 82 3.88 -7.69 16.63
CA TYR A 82 5.09 -7.21 15.96
C TYR A 82 5.44 -5.76 16.31
N SER A 83 4.68 -5.11 17.20
CA SER A 83 4.87 -3.72 17.63
C SER A 83 5.14 -2.78 16.45
N GLY A 84 4.31 -2.87 15.42
CA GLY A 84 4.53 -2.16 14.16
C GLY A 84 3.24 -1.71 13.51
N VAL A 85 3.26 -0.48 12.99
CA VAL A 85 2.18 0.10 12.18
C VAL A 85 2.18 -0.57 10.80
N PHE A 86 1.00 -0.86 10.27
CA PHE A 86 0.81 -1.17 8.85
C PHE A 86 0.04 -0.05 8.14
N ASN A 87 0.28 0.08 6.83
CA ASN A 87 -0.32 1.10 5.99
C ASN A 87 -0.42 0.63 4.54
N TYR A 88 -1.64 0.68 4.01
CA TYR A 88 -1.97 0.26 2.65
C TYR A 88 -2.84 1.32 1.97
N LEU A 89 -2.60 1.48 0.67
CA LEU A 89 -3.54 2.13 -0.25
C LEU A 89 -4.25 1.04 -1.05
N ILE A 90 -5.57 1.04 -1.07
CA ILE A 90 -6.38 -0.03 -1.67
C ILE A 90 -7.38 0.59 -2.64
N TRP A 91 -7.42 0.08 -3.87
CA TRP A 91 -8.41 0.46 -4.90
C TRP A 91 -9.16 -0.74 -5.47
N ASN A 92 -8.83 -1.95 -5.03
CA ASN A 92 -9.63 -3.14 -5.28
C ASN A 92 -10.91 -3.08 -4.45
N ARG A 93 -12.06 -2.96 -5.13
CA ARG A 93 -13.37 -2.84 -4.49
C ARG A 93 -13.74 -4.05 -3.63
N GLU A 94 -13.52 -5.26 -4.11
CA GLU A 94 -13.85 -6.50 -3.37
C GLU A 94 -13.04 -6.59 -2.08
N LEU A 95 -11.76 -6.22 -2.15
CA LEU A 95 -10.87 -6.18 -0.99
C LEU A 95 -11.29 -5.11 0.02
N ILE A 96 -11.68 -3.93 -0.44
CA ILE A 96 -12.23 -2.87 0.43
C ILE A 96 -13.47 -3.38 1.18
N GLU A 97 -14.42 -3.96 0.44
CA GLU A 97 -15.68 -4.47 1.01
C GLU A 97 -15.42 -5.57 2.07
N GLU A 98 -14.48 -6.49 1.81
CA GLU A 98 -14.11 -7.53 2.75
C GLU A 98 -13.43 -6.97 4.01
N ILE A 99 -12.53 -5.98 3.87
CA ILE A 99 -11.89 -5.32 5.02
C ILE A 99 -12.93 -4.60 5.88
N GLU A 100 -13.81 -3.81 5.27
CA GLU A 100 -14.86 -3.08 5.99
C GLU A 100 -15.81 -4.03 6.73
N LYS A 101 -16.14 -5.17 6.12
CA LYS A 101 -16.96 -6.21 6.75
C LYS A 101 -16.28 -6.80 7.99
N ARG A 102 -14.97 -7.04 7.95
CA ARG A 102 -14.20 -7.52 9.11
C ARG A 102 -14.11 -6.48 10.21
N LEU A 103 -13.89 -5.21 9.86
CA LEU A 103 -13.86 -4.11 10.83
C LEU A 103 -15.21 -3.96 11.57
N LYS A 104 -16.34 -4.15 10.89
CA LYS A 104 -17.68 -4.13 11.50
C LYS A 104 -17.99 -5.31 12.42
N ARG A 105 -17.20 -6.39 12.36
CA ARG A 105 -17.35 -7.59 13.22
C ARG A 105 -16.54 -7.49 14.52
N ARG A 106 -15.89 -6.36 14.77
CA ARG A 106 -15.29 -6.02 16.07
C ARG A 106 -16.31 -6.00 17.20
#